data_AF-A0A2I4CY58-F1
#
_entry.id   AF-A0A2I4CY58-F1
#
_cell.length_a   1.000
_cell.length_b   1.000
_cell.length_c   1.000
_cell.angle_alpha   90.00
_cell.angle_beta   90.00
_cell.angle_gamma   90.00
#
_symmetry.space_group_name_H-M   'P 1'
#
loop_
_entity.id
_entity.type
_entity.pdbx_description
1 polymer ?
#
loop_
_entity_poly.entity_id
_entity_poly.type
_entity_poly.pdbx_seq_one_letter_code
_entity_poly.pdbx_strand_id
1 'polypeptide(L)'
;MVSCLFLVVLGVCGLVGAQQEGLEARVEKLEQKIDELVKSRVGFSAALVQSPEWTSVGPFEQDHILKFEKVVTNIGNGYNPQTGVFTAPVKGLYYVRLTGAVGSTGNVNAALLKNDENMFAIYHKAGNQASASNGMVLALEQGDRLYAKLWASQTIADQSRLSTFSAFLVFPM
;
A
#
# COMPACT_ATOMS: atom_id res chain seq x y z
N MET A 1 -43.92 15.62 -53.77
CA MET A 1 -42.81 14.68 -54.04
C MET A 1 -41.72 14.93 -53.02
N VAL A 2 -41.61 14.10 -51.99
CA VAL A 2 -40.40 14.10 -51.15
C VAL A 2 -39.31 13.46 -51.99
N SER A 3 -38.29 14.24 -52.37
CA SER A 3 -37.19 13.79 -53.22
C SER A 3 -36.44 12.64 -52.55
N CYS A 4 -36.07 11.59 -53.30
CA CYS A 4 -35.23 10.47 -52.80
C CYS A 4 -33.97 10.95 -52.06
N LEU A 5 -33.42 12.12 -52.42
CA LEU A 5 -32.27 12.70 -51.71
C LEU A 5 -32.58 13.02 -50.23
N PHE A 6 -33.79 13.44 -49.90
CA PHE A 6 -34.16 13.79 -48.51
C PHE A 6 -34.18 12.55 -47.59
N LEU A 7 -34.67 11.41 -48.09
CA LEU A 7 -34.69 10.16 -47.34
C LEU A 7 -33.29 9.60 -47.11
N VAL A 8 -32.40 9.73 -48.10
CA VAL A 8 -30.99 9.32 -47.97
C VAL A 8 -30.25 10.18 -46.94
N VAL A 9 -30.44 11.50 -46.96
CA VAL A 9 -29.79 12.41 -45.99
C VAL A 9 -30.24 12.12 -44.56
N LEU A 10 -31.54 11.91 -44.32
CA LEU A 10 -32.07 11.55 -43.01
C LEU A 10 -31.53 10.21 -42.51
N GLY A 11 -31.45 9.20 -43.40
CA GLY A 11 -30.88 7.89 -43.06
C GLY A 11 -29.40 7.96 -42.72
N VAL A 12 -28.61 8.73 -43.47
CA VAL A 12 -27.18 8.93 -43.20
C VAL A 12 -26.96 9.72 -41.91
N CYS A 13 -27.71 10.80 -41.68
CA CYS A 13 -27.63 11.56 -40.42
C CYS A 13 -28.02 10.72 -39.20
N GLY A 14 -29.04 9.87 -39.30
CA GLY A 14 -29.43 8.96 -38.22
C GLY A 14 -28.37 7.92 -37.89
N LEU A 15 -27.74 7.33 -38.92
CA LEU A 15 -26.64 6.36 -38.75
C LEU A 15 -25.39 7.01 -38.14
N VAL A 16 -25.02 8.21 -38.61
CA VAL A 16 -23.88 8.98 -38.07
C VAL A 16 -24.15 9.37 -36.62
N GLY A 17 -25.37 9.83 -36.29
CA GLY A 17 -25.77 10.15 -34.91
C GLY A 17 -25.69 8.95 -33.96
N ALA A 18 -26.23 7.79 -34.36
CA ALA A 18 -26.16 6.58 -33.54
C ALA A 18 -24.71 6.07 -33.35
N GLN A 19 -23.86 6.22 -34.36
CA GLN A 19 -22.45 5.86 -34.27
C GLN A 19 -21.66 6.84 -33.38
N GLN A 20 -22.02 8.12 -33.38
CA GLN A 20 -21.48 9.16 -32.49
C GLN A 20 -21.82 8.86 -31.03
N GLU A 21 -23.09 8.59 -30.71
CA GLU A 21 -23.54 8.25 -29.36
C GLU A 21 -22.85 6.97 -28.83
N GLY A 22 -22.71 5.94 -29.68
CA GLY A 22 -22.00 4.72 -29.32
C GLY A 22 -20.50 4.92 -29.06
N LEU A 23 -19.88 5.90 -29.72
CA LEU A 23 -18.48 6.26 -29.48
C LEU A 23 -18.32 7.04 -28.18
N GLU A 24 -19.18 8.02 -27.91
CA GLU A 24 -19.18 8.81 -26.68
C GLU A 24 -19.35 7.94 -25.45
N ALA A 25 -20.31 7.01 -25.45
CA ALA A 25 -20.51 6.05 -24.36
C ALA A 25 -19.28 5.15 -24.13
N ARG A 26 -18.54 4.81 -25.19
CA ARG A 26 -17.29 4.04 -25.07
C ARG A 26 -16.16 4.87 -24.49
N VAL A 27 -16.06 6.15 -24.84
CA VAL A 27 -15.06 7.08 -24.29
C VAL A 27 -15.31 7.26 -22.79
N GLU A 28 -16.55 7.55 -22.39
CA GLU A 28 -16.90 7.70 -20.97
C GLU A 28 -16.56 6.45 -20.16
N LYS A 29 -16.87 5.26 -20.70
CA LYS A 29 -16.51 3.98 -20.05
C LYS A 29 -15.00 3.77 -19.94
N LEU A 30 -14.22 4.27 -20.91
CA LEU A 30 -12.75 4.18 -20.86
C LEU A 30 -12.18 5.16 -19.83
N GLU A 31 -12.72 6.37 -19.75
CA GLU A 31 -12.33 7.37 -18.75
C GLU A 31 -12.57 6.85 -17.34
N GLN A 32 -13.75 6.27 -17.08
CA GLN A 32 -14.07 5.62 -15.79
C GLN A 32 -13.07 4.51 -15.44
N LYS A 33 -12.73 3.65 -16.41
CA LYS A 33 -11.73 2.60 -16.21
C LYS A 33 -10.33 3.16 -15.95
N ILE A 34 -9.95 4.24 -16.60
CA ILE A 34 -8.67 4.92 -16.36
C ILE A 34 -8.63 5.46 -14.93
N ASP A 35 -9.71 6.08 -14.46
CA ASP A 35 -9.80 6.58 -13.09
C ASP A 35 -9.71 5.46 -12.05
N GLU A 36 -10.38 4.33 -12.28
CA GLU A 36 -10.26 3.13 -11.43
C GLU A 36 -8.83 2.58 -11.43
N LEU A 37 -8.19 2.50 -12.59
CA LEU A 37 -6.81 2.04 -12.73
C LEU A 37 -5.82 2.97 -12.03
N VAL A 38 -6.04 4.28 -12.09
CA VAL A 38 -5.20 5.27 -11.40
C VAL A 38 -5.35 5.13 -9.89
N LYS A 39 -6.58 4.99 -9.38
CA LYS A 39 -6.86 4.77 -7.95
C LYS A 39 -6.31 3.43 -7.43
N SER A 40 -6.22 2.43 -8.31
CA SER A 40 -5.71 1.09 -7.98
C SER A 40 -4.18 0.99 -8.04
N ARG A 41 -3.45 2.09 -8.26
CA ARG A 41 -1.99 2.11 -8.10
C ARG A 41 -1.68 2.40 -6.64
N VAL A 42 -1.34 1.35 -5.89
CA VAL A 42 -1.06 1.48 -4.45
C VAL A 42 0.22 0.75 -4.11
N GLY A 43 1.13 1.46 -3.45
CA GLY A 43 2.34 0.85 -2.94
C GLY A 43 3.16 1.83 -2.11
N PHE A 44 3.69 1.34 -1.00
CA PHE A 44 4.59 2.12 -0.17
C PHE A 44 5.79 1.29 0.28
N SER A 45 6.88 1.99 0.55
CA SER A 45 8.04 1.45 1.23
C SER A 45 8.62 2.54 2.11
N ALA A 46 8.86 2.21 3.38
CA ALA A 46 9.41 3.12 4.36
C ALA A 46 10.48 2.41 5.20
N ALA A 47 11.53 3.16 5.54
CA ALA A 47 12.56 2.74 6.49
C ALA A 47 12.33 3.36 7.87
N LEU A 48 12.84 2.69 8.91
CA LEU A 48 12.50 3.01 10.29
C LEU A 48 12.90 4.44 10.65
N VAL A 49 14.16 4.82 10.39
CA VAL A 49 14.70 6.13 10.76
C VAL A 49 15.18 6.91 9.54
N GLN A 50 15.22 8.24 9.65
CA GLN A 50 15.75 9.10 8.58
C GLN A 50 17.28 9.08 8.50
N SER A 51 17.94 8.85 9.64
CA SER A 51 19.39 8.86 9.82
C SER A 51 20.10 7.72 9.06
N PRO A 52 21.29 7.97 8.49
CA PRO A 52 22.15 6.89 7.98
C PRO A 52 22.90 6.16 9.10
N GLU A 53 22.96 6.73 10.30
CA GLU A 53 23.68 6.18 11.46
C GLU A 53 22.92 5.04 12.13
N TRP A 54 23.67 4.16 12.78
CA TRP A 54 23.09 3.08 13.57
C TRP A 54 22.22 3.64 14.69
N THR A 55 20.93 3.37 14.63
CA THR A 55 19.93 3.88 15.58
C THR A 55 19.12 2.71 16.14
N SER A 56 19.01 2.62 17.46
CA SER A 56 18.12 1.67 18.14
C SER A 56 16.87 2.39 18.61
N VAL A 57 15.71 1.80 18.36
CA VAL A 57 14.39 2.26 18.80
C VAL A 57 13.85 1.27 19.84
N GLY A 58 13.31 1.80 20.94
CA GLY A 58 13.04 1.05 22.16
C GLY A 58 14.29 0.84 23.03
N PRO A 59 14.20 0.09 24.14
CA PRO A 59 12.97 -0.53 24.64
C PRO A 59 11.95 0.48 25.12
N PHE A 60 10.67 0.13 24.98
CA PHE A 60 9.55 0.89 25.53
C PHE A 60 8.90 0.10 26.67
N GLU A 61 8.31 0.79 27.64
CA GLU A 61 7.58 0.18 28.77
C GLU A 61 6.32 -0.57 28.34
N GLN A 62 5.71 -0.16 27.23
CA GLN A 62 4.49 -0.74 26.67
C GLN A 62 4.69 -0.99 25.18
N ASP A 63 3.78 -1.75 24.60
CA ASP A 63 3.76 -1.99 23.16
C ASP A 63 3.68 -0.67 22.39
N HIS A 64 4.48 -0.57 21.33
CA HIS A 64 4.65 0.67 20.60
C HIS A 64 4.41 0.48 19.11
N ILE A 65 3.57 1.32 18.50
CA ILE A 65 3.41 1.34 17.04
C ILE A 65 4.67 1.95 16.44
N LEU A 66 5.37 1.18 15.61
CA LEU A 66 6.57 1.62 14.94
C LEU A 66 6.23 2.60 13.82
N LYS A 67 6.82 3.80 13.90
CA LYS A 67 6.76 4.80 12.84
C LYS A 67 7.97 4.59 11.95
N PHE A 68 7.74 4.09 10.72
CA PHE A 68 8.78 4.08 9.70
C PHE A 68 8.79 5.45 9.05
N GLU A 69 9.66 6.33 9.54
CA GLU A 69 9.61 7.77 9.27
C GLU A 69 10.17 8.14 7.90
N LYS A 70 11.06 7.32 7.34
CA LYS A 70 11.71 7.59 6.06
C LYS A 70 10.94 6.95 4.92
N VAL A 71 9.98 7.69 4.38
CA VAL A 71 9.19 7.26 3.22
C VAL A 71 10.03 7.28 1.95
N VAL A 72 10.13 6.14 1.27
CA VAL A 72 10.81 5.97 -0.02
C VAL A 72 9.81 6.06 -1.17
N THR A 73 8.65 5.45 -0.99
CA THR A 73 7.56 5.42 -1.96
C THR A 73 6.24 5.42 -1.20
N ASN A 74 5.22 6.10 -1.73
CA ASN A 74 3.87 6.14 -1.14
C ASN A 74 2.81 6.43 -2.21
N ILE A 75 2.78 5.62 -3.26
CA ILE A 75 1.80 5.73 -4.34
C ILE A 75 0.42 5.34 -3.79
N GLY A 76 -0.59 6.15 -4.09
CA GLY A 76 -1.93 6.02 -3.51
C GLY A 76 -2.07 6.64 -2.12
N ASN A 77 -0.98 7.20 -1.56
CA ASN A 77 -0.95 7.94 -0.29
C ASN A 77 -1.57 7.18 0.91
N GLY A 78 -1.51 5.85 0.91
CA GLY A 78 -2.09 5.02 1.97
C GLY A 78 -1.28 5.00 3.26
N TYR A 79 0.04 5.24 3.21
CA TYR A 79 0.91 5.21 4.39
C TYR A 79 1.08 6.60 5.02
N ASN A 80 0.92 6.69 6.34
CA ASN A 80 1.13 7.92 7.11
C ASN A 80 2.34 7.78 8.06
N PRO A 81 3.49 8.40 7.75
CA PRO A 81 4.72 8.27 8.56
C PRO A 81 4.61 8.87 9.96
N GLN A 82 3.67 9.80 10.20
CA GLN A 82 3.47 10.40 11.54
C GLN A 82 2.82 9.40 12.52
N THR A 83 2.14 8.39 11.98
CA THR A 83 1.41 7.37 12.74
C THR A 83 1.99 5.97 12.60
N GLY A 84 2.76 5.69 11.54
CA GLY A 84 3.24 4.33 11.23
C GLY A 84 2.17 3.43 10.59
N VAL A 85 1.04 4.00 10.18
CA VAL A 85 -0.13 3.25 9.71
C VAL A 85 -0.29 3.36 8.20
N PHE A 86 -0.45 2.21 7.54
CA PHE A 86 -0.99 2.11 6.19
C PHE A 86 -2.51 1.88 6.25
N THR A 87 -3.28 2.65 5.50
CA THR A 87 -4.73 2.46 5.34
C THR A 87 -4.99 2.08 3.88
N ALA A 88 -5.65 0.95 3.65
CA ALA A 88 -5.94 0.47 2.30
C ALA A 88 -6.87 1.46 1.58
N PRO A 89 -6.42 2.13 0.50
CA PRO A 89 -7.23 3.15 -0.18
C PRO A 89 -8.30 2.54 -1.09
N VAL A 90 -8.16 1.26 -1.46
CA VAL A 90 -9.10 0.47 -2.26
C VAL A 90 -9.17 -0.95 -1.72
N LYS A 91 -10.26 -1.66 -2.02
CA LYS A 91 -10.36 -3.09 -1.75
C LYS A 91 -9.43 -3.86 -2.69
N GLY A 92 -8.78 -4.90 -2.17
CA GLY A 92 -8.00 -5.79 -3.03
C GLY A 92 -7.05 -6.71 -2.29
N LEU A 93 -6.21 -7.39 -3.07
CA LEU A 93 -5.19 -8.29 -2.56
C LEU A 93 -3.86 -7.55 -2.45
N TYR A 94 -3.26 -7.54 -1.28
CA TYR A 94 -2.02 -6.81 -0.98
C TYR A 94 -0.91 -7.79 -0.58
N TYR A 95 0.32 -7.53 -1.03
CA TYR A 95 1.50 -8.15 -0.43
C TYR A 95 2.10 -7.19 0.59
N VAL A 96 2.40 -7.68 1.78
CA VAL A 96 2.95 -6.90 2.90
C VAL A 96 4.20 -7.58 3.43
N ARG A 97 5.25 -6.79 3.69
CA ARG A 97 6.52 -7.28 4.23
C ARG A 97 7.03 -6.36 5.33
N LEU A 98 7.50 -6.96 6.42
CA LEU A 98 8.17 -6.29 7.51
C LEU A 98 9.56 -6.91 7.70
N THR A 99 10.57 -6.05 7.79
CA THR A 99 11.95 -6.42 8.13
C THR A 99 12.39 -5.59 9.32
N GLY A 100 12.93 -6.24 10.34
CA GLY A 100 13.51 -5.59 11.51
C GLY A 100 14.94 -6.04 11.72
N ALA A 101 15.87 -5.09 11.73
CA ALA A 101 17.26 -5.32 12.10
C ALA A 101 17.41 -5.37 13.61
N VAL A 102 18.38 -6.15 14.06
CA VAL A 102 18.75 -6.35 15.46
C VAL A 102 20.22 -6.02 15.62
N GLY A 103 20.53 -5.17 16.60
CA GLY A 103 21.92 -4.90 16.99
C GLY A 103 22.56 -6.08 17.67
N SER A 104 23.87 -6.00 17.90
CA SER A 104 24.67 -7.08 18.49
C SER A 104 24.17 -7.59 19.84
N THR A 105 23.43 -6.76 20.58
CA THR A 105 22.91 -7.08 21.93
C THR A 105 21.38 -6.97 22.03
N GLY A 106 20.68 -6.76 20.91
CA GLY A 106 19.24 -6.49 20.90
C GLY A 106 18.36 -7.74 20.77
N ASN A 107 17.06 -7.54 20.94
CA ASN A 107 16.04 -8.53 20.61
C ASN A 107 14.88 -7.83 19.91
N VAL A 108 14.58 -8.21 18.66
CA VAL A 108 13.37 -7.75 17.97
C VAL A 108 12.27 -8.77 18.19
N ASN A 109 11.13 -8.29 18.65
CA ASN A 109 9.87 -9.02 18.57
C ASN A 109 8.79 -8.00 18.23
N ALA A 110 8.33 -8.04 16.98
CA ALA A 110 7.34 -7.11 16.46
C ALA A 110 6.33 -7.86 15.60
N ALA A 111 5.09 -7.40 15.63
CA ALA A 111 4.00 -7.96 14.83
C ALA A 111 3.50 -6.95 13.80
N LEU A 112 3.07 -7.44 12.64
CA LEU A 112 2.20 -6.71 11.74
C LEU A 112 0.74 -6.99 12.15
N LEU A 113 -0.02 -5.92 12.39
CA LEU A 113 -1.43 -6.01 12.75
C LEU A 113 -2.30 -5.51 11.59
N LYS A 114 -3.47 -6.13 11.43
CA LYS A 114 -4.60 -5.65 10.62
C LYS A 114 -5.75 -5.33 11.56
N ASN A 115 -6.17 -4.07 11.65
CA ASN A 115 -7.26 -3.63 12.54
C ASN A 115 -7.15 -4.23 13.97
N ASP A 116 -5.96 -4.17 14.56
CA ASP A 116 -5.64 -4.69 15.89
C ASP A 116 -5.54 -6.23 16.01
N GLU A 117 -5.76 -6.98 14.92
CA GLU A 117 -5.53 -8.42 14.85
C GLU A 117 -4.10 -8.74 14.37
N ASN A 118 -3.39 -9.62 15.07
CA ASN A 118 -2.03 -10.04 14.70
C ASN A 118 -2.04 -10.91 13.45
N MET A 119 -1.42 -10.44 12.36
CA MET A 119 -1.33 -11.17 11.09
C MET A 119 -0.09 -12.07 11.06
N PHE A 120 1.08 -11.48 11.33
CA PHE A 120 2.34 -12.20 11.44
C PHE A 120 3.32 -11.44 12.32
N ALA A 121 4.40 -12.11 12.73
CA ALA A 121 5.46 -11.50 13.52
C ALA A 121 6.86 -11.74 12.92
N ILE A 122 7.78 -10.87 13.33
CA ILE A 122 9.21 -11.03 13.19
C ILE A 122 9.80 -11.19 14.60
N TYR A 123 10.69 -12.16 14.76
CA TYR A 123 11.35 -12.42 16.03
C TYR A 123 12.81 -12.78 15.77
N HIS A 124 13.73 -12.13 16.47
CA HIS A 124 15.12 -12.55 16.54
C HIS A 124 15.82 -11.96 17.75
N LYS A 125 16.51 -12.83 18.49
CA LYS A 125 17.40 -12.47 19.58
C LYS A 125 18.83 -12.55 19.09
N ALA A 126 19.53 -11.43 19.04
CA ALA A 126 20.86 -11.38 18.48
C ALA A 126 21.91 -12.04 19.39
N GLY A 127 22.85 -12.75 18.76
CA GLY A 127 24.21 -12.97 19.28
C GLY A 127 25.28 -12.18 18.51
N ASN A 128 24.93 -11.69 17.32
CA ASN A 128 25.65 -10.76 16.43
C ASN A 128 24.61 -9.92 15.66
N GLN A 129 25.04 -8.96 14.82
CA GLN A 129 24.09 -8.18 14.00
C GLN A 129 23.31 -9.11 13.05
N ALA A 130 21.99 -8.99 13.06
CA ALA A 130 21.09 -9.85 12.29
C ALA A 130 19.82 -9.09 11.89
N SER A 131 18.97 -9.72 11.09
CA SER A 131 17.63 -9.20 10.79
C SER A 131 16.61 -10.33 10.78
N ALA A 132 15.36 -9.99 11.11
CA ALA A 132 14.21 -10.85 10.96
C ALA A 132 13.28 -10.26 9.91
N SER A 133 12.80 -11.09 8.99
CA SER A 133 11.84 -10.69 7.96
C SER A 133 10.69 -11.66 7.92
N ASN A 134 9.48 -11.13 7.71
CA ASN A 134 8.31 -11.94 7.39
C ASN A 134 7.38 -11.13 6.48
N GLY A 135 6.45 -11.80 5.82
CA GLY A 135 5.50 -11.17 4.92
C GLY A 135 4.31 -12.05 4.62
N MET A 136 3.21 -11.43 4.22
CA MET A 136 1.93 -12.10 4.00
C MET A 136 1.17 -11.44 2.85
N VAL A 137 0.42 -12.25 2.11
CA VAL A 137 -0.58 -11.77 1.17
C VAL A 137 -1.91 -11.65 1.91
N LEU A 138 -2.53 -10.47 1.88
CA LEU A 138 -3.72 -10.13 2.64
C LEU A 138 -4.82 -9.59 1.73
N ALA A 139 -6.03 -10.12 1.87
CA ALA A 139 -7.23 -9.47 1.34
C ALA A 139 -7.63 -8.34 2.29
N LEU A 140 -7.64 -7.12 1.78
CA LEU A 140 -8.00 -5.91 2.52
C LEU A 140 -9.26 -5.30 1.92
N GLU A 141 -10.16 -4.87 2.79
CA GLU A 141 -11.23 -3.94 2.46
C GLU A 141 -10.69 -2.50 2.43
N GLN A 142 -11.36 -1.61 1.70
CA GLN A 142 -11.04 -0.19 1.76
C GLN A 142 -11.20 0.29 3.21
N GLY A 143 -10.18 0.98 3.72
CA GLY A 143 -10.13 1.47 5.10
C GLY A 143 -9.48 0.52 6.12
N ASP A 144 -9.17 -0.73 5.74
CA ASP A 144 -8.39 -1.62 6.60
C ASP A 144 -7.02 -1.02 6.91
N ARG A 145 -6.61 -1.11 8.18
CA ARG A 145 -5.39 -0.48 8.72
C ARG A 145 -4.34 -1.53 9.00
N LEU A 146 -3.17 -1.37 8.42
CA LEU A 146 -1.98 -2.15 8.69
C LEU A 146 -0.93 -1.31 9.43
N TYR A 147 -0.33 -1.87 10.48
CA TYR A 147 0.75 -1.21 11.18
C TYR A 147 1.63 -2.21 11.91
N ALA A 148 2.90 -1.85 12.14
CA ALA A 148 3.84 -2.67 12.90
C ALA A 148 3.83 -2.26 14.37
N LYS A 149 3.79 -3.23 15.27
CA LYS A 149 3.83 -3.04 16.73
C LYS A 149 5.05 -3.76 17.29
N LEU A 150 5.94 -3.03 17.94
CA LEU A 150 7.04 -3.57 18.73
C LEU A 150 6.52 -3.89 20.13
N TRP A 151 6.73 -5.12 20.62
CA TRP A 151 6.28 -5.48 21.97
C TRP A 151 7.11 -4.78 23.03
N ALA A 152 6.55 -4.64 24.24
CA ALA A 152 7.24 -4.06 25.38
C ALA A 152 8.62 -4.70 25.64
N SER A 153 9.57 -3.88 26.07
CA SER A 153 10.96 -4.26 26.37
C SER A 153 11.78 -4.80 25.18
N GLN A 154 11.27 -4.70 23.95
CA GLN A 154 11.99 -5.12 22.75
C GLN A 154 12.65 -3.93 22.05
N THR A 155 13.60 -4.21 21.18
CA THR A 155 14.33 -3.21 20.40
C THR A 155 14.26 -3.53 18.92
N ILE A 156 14.26 -2.50 18.08
CA ILE A 156 14.50 -2.62 16.64
C ILE A 156 15.54 -1.59 16.26
N ALA A 157 16.50 -1.97 15.41
CA ALA A 157 17.54 -1.08 14.95
C ALA A 157 17.37 -0.73 13.49
N ASP A 158 18.02 0.35 13.05
CA ASP A 158 18.16 0.67 11.64
C ASP A 158 19.48 1.39 11.39
N GLN A 159 20.05 1.14 10.22
CA GLN A 159 21.20 1.84 9.67
C GLN A 159 21.07 1.74 8.17
N SER A 160 20.90 2.85 7.45
CA SER A 160 20.80 2.81 5.99
C SER A 160 19.71 1.85 5.45
N ARG A 161 18.52 1.79 6.09
CA ARG A 161 17.33 1.05 5.65
C ARG A 161 17.41 -0.48 5.82
N LEU A 162 18.07 -0.94 6.87
CA LEU A 162 18.04 -2.35 7.26
C LEU A 162 16.66 -2.76 7.79
N SER A 163 15.95 -1.84 8.47
CA SER A 163 14.56 -2.05 8.89
C SER A 163 13.59 -1.37 7.95
N THR A 164 12.67 -2.16 7.38
CA THR A 164 11.72 -1.69 6.36
C THR A 164 10.32 -2.23 6.58
N PHE A 165 9.33 -1.40 6.26
CA PHE A 165 7.93 -1.78 6.15
C PHE A 165 7.45 -1.42 4.75
N SER A 166 6.88 -2.38 4.03
CA SER A 166 6.41 -2.18 2.66
C SER A 166 5.14 -2.96 2.38
N ALA A 167 4.27 -2.37 1.57
CA ALA A 167 3.13 -3.07 1.00
C ALA A 167 2.81 -2.54 -0.39
N PHE A 168 2.20 -3.37 -1.24
CA PHE A 168 1.64 -2.93 -2.51
C PHE A 168 0.40 -3.75 -2.88
N LEU A 169 -0.49 -3.13 -3.64
CA LEU A 169 -1.66 -3.80 -4.22
C LEU A 169 -1.19 -4.73 -5.34
N VAL A 170 -1.55 -6.00 -5.25
CA VAL A 170 -1.36 -7.00 -6.31
C VAL A 170 -2.43 -6.80 -7.38
N PHE A 171 -3.70 -6.74 -6.98
CA PHE A 171 -4.82 -6.36 -7.84
C PHE A 171 -6.03 -5.90 -7.00
N PRO A 172 -6.85 -4.96 -7.52
CA PRO A 172 -8.11 -4.56 -6.89
C PRO A 172 -9.15 -5.70 -6.95
N MET A 173 -10.09 -5.73 -6.00
CA MET A 173 -11.20 -6.71 -5.94
C MET A 173 -12.55 -6.04 -5.72
#